data_AF-A0A2N2CYQ5-F1
#
_entry.id   AF-A0A2N2CYQ5-F1
#
_cell.length_a   1.000
_cell.length_b   1.000
_cell.length_c   1.000
_cell.angle_alpha   90.00
_cell.angle_beta   90.00
_cell.angle_gamma   90.00
#
_symmetry.space_group_name_H-M   'P 1'
#
loop_
_entity.id
_entity.type
_entity.pdbx_description
1 polymer ?
#
loop_
_entity_poly.entity_id
_entity_poly.type
_entity_poly.pdbx_seq_one_letter_code
_entity_poly.pdbx_strand_id
1 'polypeptide(L)'
;MLSQIEALQTYNTAKRQLCGLMNELEKKITIPQIQTRLPLIQTVTTDEFWAAGDLLAFEKVRQELCELIKFIIEEGQEKSPVITSLYDPILNRNEGLVMEAAYDYGDYKMKVNCDVNDHQDTLAIQKLRKNISLSQMD
;
A
#
# COMPACT_ATOMS: atom_id res chain seq x y z
N MET A 1 8.15 14.32 6.86
CA MET A 1 8.97 13.26 7.48
C MET A 1 9.93 12.58 6.50
N LEU A 2 9.63 12.44 5.19
CA LEU A 2 10.57 11.86 4.21
C LEU A 2 11.68 12.81 3.72
N SER A 3 11.65 14.09 4.11
CA SER A 3 12.56 15.14 3.63
C SER A 3 13.85 15.30 4.42
N GLN A 4 14.11 14.47 5.44
CA GLN A 4 15.28 14.57 6.34
C GLN A 4 16.07 13.26 6.38
N ILE A 5 16.32 12.67 5.21
CA ILE A 5 17.10 11.43 5.08
C ILE A 5 18.55 11.62 5.58
N GLU A 6 19.09 12.84 5.45
CA GLU A 6 20.43 13.22 5.92
C GLU A 6 20.58 13.15 7.45
N ALA A 7 19.48 13.26 8.21
CA ALA A 7 19.51 13.19 9.67
C ALA A 7 19.58 11.75 10.21
N LEU A 8 19.46 10.74 9.33
CA LEU A 8 19.53 9.34 9.72
C LEU A 8 20.97 8.93 10.01
N GLN A 9 21.19 8.26 11.13
CA GLN A 9 22.50 7.71 11.53
C GLN A 9 23.09 6.75 10.47
N THR A 10 22.23 6.14 9.66
CA THR A 10 22.59 5.22 8.58
C THR A 10 23.03 5.91 7.29
N TYR A 11 22.81 7.22 7.13
CA TYR A 11 23.05 7.94 5.88
C TYR A 11 24.50 7.82 5.40
N ASN A 12 25.47 8.06 6.29
CA ASN A 12 26.89 7.98 5.96
C ASN A 12 27.34 6.55 5.58
N THR A 13 26.75 5.54 6.23
CA THR A 13 27.01 4.13 5.90
C THR A 13 26.44 3.78 4.53
N ALA A 14 25.21 4.21 4.24
CA ALA A 14 24.56 4.00 2.95
C ALA A 14 25.30 4.73 1.82
N LYS A 15 25.74 5.98 2.03
CA LYS A 15 26.59 6.72 1.08
C LYS A 15 27.86 5.94 0.76
N ARG A 16 28.58 5.47 1.79
CA ARG A 16 29.82 4.69 1.59
C ARG A 16 29.57 3.40 0.80
N GLN A 17 28.49 2.68 1.11
CA GLN A 17 28.13 1.45 0.40
C GLN A 17 27.78 1.74 -1.06
N LEU A 18 26.97 2.77 -1.33
CA LEU A 18 26.57 3.13 -2.69
C LEU A 18 27.79 3.56 -3.53
N CYS A 19 28.65 4.43 -3.00
CA CYS A 19 29.90 4.82 -3.67
C CYS A 19 30.81 3.59 -3.93
N GLY A 20 30.86 2.64 -2.99
CA GLY A 20 31.60 1.39 -3.15
C GLY A 20 31.09 0.57 -4.36
N LEU A 21 29.78 0.38 -4.46
CA LEU A 21 29.16 -0.33 -5.59
C LEU A 21 29.37 0.40 -6.91
N MET A 22 29.27 1.74 -6.92
CA MET A 22 29.52 2.54 -8.12
C MET A 22 30.96 2.38 -8.62
N ASN A 23 31.95 2.36 -7.72
CA ASN A 23 33.35 2.11 -8.07
C ASN A 23 33.58 0.70 -8.62
N GLU A 24 32.83 -0.31 -8.17
CA GLU A 24 32.90 -1.66 -8.72
C GLU A 24 32.29 -1.75 -10.12
N LEU A 25 31.18 -1.05 -10.36
CA LEU A 25 30.59 -0.93 -11.68
C LEU A 25 31.51 -0.18 -12.65
N GLU A 26 32.19 0.87 -12.19
CA GLU A 26 33.16 1.64 -12.98
C GLU A 26 34.37 0.78 -13.42
N LYS A 27 34.73 -0.27 -12.69
CA LYS A 27 35.76 -1.22 -13.14
C LYS A 27 35.29 -2.09 -14.31
N LYS A 28 33.97 -2.21 -14.54
CA LYS A 28 33.34 -3.06 -15.56
C LYS A 28 32.80 -2.26 -16.75
N ILE A 29 33.39 -1.10 -17.07
CA ILE A 29 33.00 -0.22 -18.19
C ILE A 29 32.95 -0.94 -19.55
N THR A 30 33.70 -2.02 -19.72
CA THR A 30 33.68 -2.86 -20.93
C THR A 30 32.27 -3.39 -21.26
N ILE A 31 31.35 -3.45 -20.29
CA ILE A 31 29.97 -3.85 -20.48
C ILE A 31 29.16 -2.68 -21.07
N PRO A 32 28.52 -2.83 -22.26
CA PRO A 32 27.80 -1.73 -22.91
C PRO A 32 26.70 -1.09 -22.06
N GLN A 33 26.01 -1.90 -21.24
CA GLN A 33 24.94 -1.41 -20.35
C GLN A 33 25.47 -0.47 -19.26
N ILE A 34 26.69 -0.70 -18.78
CA ILE A 34 27.37 0.16 -17.81
C ILE A 34 27.86 1.43 -18.50
N GLN A 35 28.45 1.29 -19.69
CA GLN A 35 28.95 2.43 -20.47
C GLN A 35 27.86 3.45 -20.79
N THR A 36 26.65 3.01 -21.15
CA THR A 36 25.51 3.91 -21.39
C THR A 36 25.10 4.70 -20.15
N ARG A 37 25.27 4.13 -18.96
CA ARG A 37 24.88 4.72 -17.67
C ARG A 37 26.03 5.37 -16.91
N LEU A 38 27.20 5.46 -17.52
CA LEU A 38 28.41 6.03 -16.93
C LEU A 38 28.23 7.46 -16.37
N PRO A 39 27.49 8.37 -17.04
CA PRO A 39 27.28 9.72 -16.49
C PRO A 39 26.55 9.69 -15.15
N LEU A 40 25.62 8.76 -14.98
CA LEU A 40 24.84 8.60 -13.74
C LEU A 40 25.74 8.07 -12.61
N ILE A 41 26.57 7.07 -12.90
CA ILE A 41 27.55 6.52 -11.95
C ILE A 41 28.49 7.63 -11.45
N GLN A 42 29.04 8.44 -12.35
CA GLN A 42 29.94 9.55 -11.99
C GLN A 42 29.23 10.62 -11.16
N THR A 43 27.98 10.96 -11.52
CA THR A 43 27.17 11.94 -10.77
C THR A 43 26.89 11.49 -9.34
N VAL A 44 26.68 10.19 -9.10
CA VAL A 44 26.41 9.67 -7.74
C VAL A 44 27.66 9.67 -6.87
N THR A 45 28.85 9.57 -7.47
CA THR A 45 30.13 9.59 -6.74
C THR A 45 30.53 11.00 -6.31
N THR A 46 29.99 12.07 -6.91
CA THR A 46 30.33 13.45 -6.54
C THR A 46 29.65 13.89 -5.25
N ASP A 47 30.33 14.74 -4.47
CA ASP A 47 29.78 15.26 -3.21
C ASP A 47 28.61 16.23 -3.42
N GLU A 48 28.53 16.90 -4.58
CA GLU A 48 27.44 17.82 -4.93
C GLU A 48 26.08 17.12 -4.96
N PHE A 49 26.01 15.88 -5.47
CA PHE A 49 24.79 15.09 -5.50
C PHE A 49 24.26 14.81 -4.09
N TRP A 50 25.16 14.46 -3.17
CA TRP A 50 24.81 14.17 -1.78
C TRP A 50 24.53 15.43 -0.95
N ALA A 51 25.06 16.58 -1.36
CA ALA A 51 24.75 17.87 -0.74
C ALA A 51 23.39 18.44 -1.18
N ALA A 52 22.91 18.05 -2.36
CA ALA A 52 21.59 18.47 -2.85
C ALA A 52 20.43 17.72 -2.17
N GLY A 53 20.66 16.48 -1.70
CA GLY A 53 19.71 15.73 -0.87
C GLY A 53 18.35 15.44 -1.52
N ASP A 54 18.24 15.48 -2.85
CA ASP A 54 16.96 15.35 -3.56
C ASP A 54 16.44 13.91 -3.58
N LEU A 55 15.26 13.71 -2.96
CA LEU A 55 14.58 12.43 -2.89
C LEU A 55 14.28 11.84 -4.27
N LEU A 56 13.85 12.66 -5.23
CA LEU A 56 13.51 12.18 -6.57
C LEU A 56 14.75 11.70 -7.31
N ALA A 57 15.89 12.35 -7.07
CA ALA A 57 17.16 11.95 -7.62
C ALA A 57 17.62 10.59 -7.04
N PHE A 58 17.46 10.37 -5.73
CA PHE A 58 17.76 9.07 -5.11
C PHE A 58 16.89 7.93 -5.65
N GLU A 59 15.59 8.16 -5.88
CA GLU A 59 14.72 7.12 -6.44
C GLU A 59 15.11 6.75 -7.88
N LYS A 60 15.46 7.74 -8.71
CA LYS A 60 15.99 7.48 -10.06
C LYS A 60 17.27 6.65 -10.00
N VAL A 61 18.20 7.00 -9.11
CA VAL A 61 19.45 6.25 -8.92
C VAL A 61 19.15 4.81 -8.48
N ARG A 62 18.20 4.61 -7.56
CA ARG A 62 17.80 3.26 -7.11
C ARG A 62 17.29 2.40 -8.25
N GLN A 63 16.41 2.95 -9.11
CA GLN A 63 15.86 2.24 -10.26
C GLN A 63 16.95 1.81 -11.24
N GLU A 64 17.83 2.74 -11.61
CA GLU A 64 18.90 2.50 -12.58
C GLU A 64 19.97 1.54 -12.03
N LEU A 65 20.33 1.67 -10.75
CA LEU A 65 21.28 0.80 -10.07
C LEU A 65 20.78 -0.65 -10.00
N CYS A 66 19.47 -0.85 -9.76
CA CYS A 66 18.89 -2.19 -9.63
C CYS A 66 19.16 -3.06 -10.86
N GLU A 67 19.15 -2.47 -12.06
CA GLU A 67 19.46 -3.19 -13.29
C GLU A 67 20.96 -3.46 -13.49
N LEU A 68 21.82 -2.64 -12.88
CA LEU A 68 23.27 -2.75 -12.99
C LEU A 68 23.90 -3.69 -11.95
N ILE A 69 23.29 -3.84 -10.77
CA ILE A 69 23.78 -4.69 -9.68
C ILE A 69 24.06 -6.14 -10.13
N LYS A 70 23.31 -6.65 -11.11
CA LYS A 70 23.52 -7.98 -11.68
C LYS A 70 24.93 -8.21 -12.23
N PHE A 71 25.65 -7.15 -12.57
CA PHE A 71 27.01 -7.21 -13.12
C PHE A 71 28.11 -7.22 -12.07
N ILE A 72 27.79 -6.89 -10.82
CA ILE A 72 28.76 -6.92 -9.71
C ILE A 72 29.02 -8.37 -9.30
N ILE A 73 27.97 -9.19 -9.25
CA ILE A 73 28.05 -10.60 -8.86
C ILE A 73 28.72 -11.40 -9.99
N GLU A 74 29.85 -12.03 -9.70
CA GLU A 74 30.55 -12.91 -10.64
C GLU A 74 29.76 -14.21 -10.88
N GLU A 75 29.79 -14.73 -12.11
CA GLU A 75 29.20 -16.03 -12.45
C GLU A 75 29.91 -17.14 -11.63
N GLY A 76 29.25 -17.62 -10.57
CA GLY A 76 29.75 -18.72 -9.73
C GLY A 76 29.69 -18.45 -8.22
N GLN A 77 29.49 -17.21 -7.79
CA GLN A 77 29.12 -16.92 -6.40
C GLN A 77 27.61 -17.07 -6.24
N GLU A 78 27.17 -17.97 -5.34
CA GLU A 78 25.76 -18.09 -4.99
C GLU A 78 25.24 -16.71 -4.59
N LYS A 79 24.21 -16.23 -5.29
CA LYS A 79 23.52 -15.00 -4.94
C LYS A 79 23.04 -15.15 -3.50
N SER A 80 23.66 -14.42 -2.56
CA SER A 80 23.10 -14.33 -1.21
C SER A 80 21.64 -13.88 -1.35
N PRO A 81 20.67 -14.64 -0.81
CA PRO A 81 19.26 -14.32 -1.00
C PRO A 81 18.99 -12.95 -0.37
N VAL A 82 18.42 -12.03 -1.15
CA VAL A 82 17.98 -10.73 -0.65
C VAL A 82 16.69 -10.95 0.14
N ILE A 83 16.82 -11.19 1.44
CA ILE A 83 15.68 -11.38 2.34
C ILE A 83 15.19 -9.98 2.77
N THR A 84 14.02 -9.59 2.27
CA THR A 84 13.35 -8.36 2.73
C THR A 84 12.42 -8.71 3.88
N SER A 85 12.80 -8.38 5.11
CA SER A 85 11.92 -8.53 6.28
C SER A 85 10.90 -7.38 6.31
N LEU A 86 9.72 -7.60 5.74
CA LEU A 86 8.60 -6.68 5.86
C LEU A 86 7.91 -6.90 7.22
N TYR A 87 7.88 -5.86 8.05
CA TYR A 87 7.10 -5.83 9.29
C TYR A 87 5.99 -4.81 9.12
N ASP A 88 4.74 -5.27 9.08
CA ASP A 88 3.57 -4.40 9.06
C ASP A 88 3.03 -4.25 10.49
N PRO A 89 3.22 -3.09 11.15
CA PRO A 89 2.72 -2.89 12.50
C PRO A 89 1.18 -2.77 12.47
N ILE A 90 0.50 -3.58 13.27
CA ILE A 90 -0.94 -3.43 13.50
C ILE A 90 -1.16 -2.12 14.26
N LEU A 91 -1.65 -1.09 13.56
CA LEU A 91 -1.88 0.24 14.15
C LEU A 91 -3.08 0.27 15.10
N ASN A 92 -4.12 -0.53 14.81
CA ASN A 92 -5.30 -0.65 15.65
C ASN A 92 -6.00 -2.01 15.40
N ARG A 93 -6.58 -2.59 16.45
CA ARG A 93 -7.37 -3.83 16.40
C ARG A 93 -8.61 -3.65 17.27
N ASN A 94 -9.76 -3.44 16.65
CA ASN A 94 -11.04 -3.31 17.33
C ASN A 94 -11.84 -4.61 17.19
N GLU A 95 -11.82 -5.44 18.22
CA GLU A 95 -12.64 -6.66 18.31
C GLU A 95 -13.61 -6.55 19.49
N GLY A 96 -14.84 -7.04 19.34
CA GLY A 96 -15.83 -7.00 20.42
C GLY A 96 -16.48 -5.63 20.65
N LEU A 97 -16.43 -4.73 19.67
CA LEU A 97 -17.28 -3.53 19.68
C LEU A 97 -18.74 -3.96 19.75
N VAL A 98 -19.43 -3.58 20.82
CA VAL A 98 -20.87 -3.72 20.95
C VAL A 98 -21.48 -2.89 19.83
N MET A 99 -22.13 -3.55 18.87
CA MET A 99 -22.92 -2.84 17.86
C MET A 99 -23.94 -1.96 18.57
N GLU A 100 -24.15 -0.74 18.07
CA GLU A 100 -25.21 0.13 18.58
C GLU A 100 -26.52 -0.64 18.66
N ALA A 101 -27.31 -0.35 19.71
CA ALA A 101 -28.59 -1.02 19.93
C ALA A 101 -29.40 -1.00 18.61
N ALA A 102 -29.94 -2.16 18.23
CA ALA A 102 -30.78 -2.25 17.05
C ALA A 102 -31.91 -1.21 17.16
N TYR A 103 -32.24 -0.61 16.00
CA TYR A 103 -33.28 0.43 15.87
C TYR A 103 -34.52 0.09 16.71
N ASP A 104 -35.04 1.06 17.46
CA ASP A 104 -36.32 0.91 18.14
C ASP A 104 -37.44 0.88 17.08
N TYR A 105 -38.09 -0.27 16.95
CA TYR A 105 -39.18 -0.48 15.98
C TYR A 105 -40.52 0.07 16.47
N GLY A 106 -40.57 0.81 17.58
CA GLY A 106 -41.79 1.43 18.13
C GLY A 106 -42.57 2.25 17.10
N ASP A 107 -41.89 3.18 16.42
CA ASP A 107 -42.51 4.06 15.43
C ASP A 107 -42.98 3.30 14.19
N TYR A 108 -42.19 2.32 13.73
CA TYR A 108 -42.56 1.46 12.61
C TYR A 108 -43.81 0.65 12.94
N LYS A 109 -43.86 0.05 14.13
CA LYS A 109 -45.02 -0.72 14.60
C LYS A 109 -46.26 0.16 14.71
N MET A 110 -46.12 1.38 15.23
CA MET A 110 -47.24 2.32 15.31
C MET A 110 -47.77 2.66 13.92
N LYS A 111 -46.88 2.99 12.98
CA LYS A 111 -47.26 3.31 11.60
C LYS A 111 -47.98 2.16 10.90
N VAL A 112 -47.43 0.94 10.98
CA VAL A 112 -48.05 -0.25 10.37
C VAL A 112 -49.41 -0.53 10.99
N ASN A 113 -49.57 -0.38 12.31
CA ASN A 113 -50.85 -0.60 12.97
C ASN A 113 -51.91 0.43 12.55
N CYS A 114 -51.55 1.70 12.40
CA CYS A 114 -52.45 2.71 11.85
C CYS A 114 -52.88 2.34 10.43
N ASP A 115 -51.93 2.02 9.55
CA ASP A 115 -52.20 1.66 8.16
C ASP A 115 -53.12 0.43 8.02
N VAL A 116 -52.88 -0.61 8.81
CA VAL A 116 -53.73 -1.81 8.84
C VAL A 116 -55.14 -1.51 9.35
N ASN A 117 -55.28 -0.57 10.30
CA ASN A 117 -56.58 -0.17 10.84
C ASN A 117 -57.38 0.72 9.89
N ASP A 118 -56.70 1.60 9.15
CA ASP A 118 -57.35 2.50 8.19
C ASP A 118 -57.80 1.74 6.92
N HIS A 119 -57.10 0.66 6.56
CA HIS A 119 -57.35 -0.11 5.34
C HIS A 119 -57.99 -1.49 5.61
N GLN A 120 -58.80 -1.61 6.66
CA GLN A 120 -59.49 -2.87 7.01
C GLN A 120 -60.41 -3.39 5.89
N ASP A 121 -60.87 -2.52 5.00
CA ASP A 121 -61.72 -2.87 3.86
C ASP A 121 -60.93 -3.37 2.64
N THR A 122 -59.60 -3.26 2.65
CA THR A 122 -58.74 -3.76 1.59
C THR A 122 -58.69 -5.29 1.61
N LEU A 123 -58.91 -5.91 0.45
CA LEU A 123 -59.00 -7.36 0.28
C LEU A 123 -57.80 -8.12 0.86
N ALA A 124 -56.57 -7.62 0.66
CA ALA A 124 -55.35 -8.22 1.19
C ALA A 124 -55.34 -8.22 2.74
N ILE A 125 -55.72 -7.11 3.39
CA ILE A 125 -55.75 -6.99 4.86
C ILE A 125 -56.85 -7.89 5.44
N GLN A 126 -58.01 -8.00 4.79
CA GLN A 126 -59.06 -8.91 5.23
C GLN A 126 -58.64 -10.39 5.16
N LYS A 127 -57.93 -10.77 4.08
CA LYS A 127 -57.36 -12.11 3.92
C LYS A 127 -56.34 -12.40 5.02
N LEU A 128 -55.43 -11.46 5.30
CA LEU A 128 -54.46 -11.58 6.40
C LEU A 128 -55.14 -11.78 7.76
N ARG A 129 -56.17 -10.98 8.09
CA ARG A 129 -56.91 -11.09 9.37
C ARG A 129 -57.66 -12.42 9.51
N LYS A 130 -58.19 -12.95 8.40
CA LYS A 130 -58.90 -14.23 8.35
C LYS A 130 -57.99 -15.43 8.10
N ASN A 131 -56.68 -15.22 8.02
CA ASN A 131 -55.67 -16.23 7.72
C ASN A 131 -55.95 -16.99 6.40
N ILE A 132 -56.28 -16.24 5.35
CA ILE A 132 -56.53 -16.74 3.99
C ILE A 132 -55.32 -16.37 3.12
N SER A 133 -54.87 -17.29 2.27
CA SER A 133 -53.73 -17.08 1.36
C SER A 133 -53.93 -15.87 0.44
N LEU A 134 -52.86 -15.09 0.25
CA LEU A 134 -52.81 -13.99 -0.71
C LEU A 134 -52.60 -14.52 -2.14
N SER A 135 -53.27 -13.90 -3.12
CA SER A 135 -53.04 -14.18 -4.55
C SER A 135 -51.99 -13.19 -5.09
N GLN A 136 -51.31 -13.55 -6.19
CA GLN A 136 -50.31 -12.66 -6.82
C GLN A 136 -50.88 -11.37 -7.40
N MET A 137 -52.21 -11.26 -7.51
CA MET A 137 -52.91 -10.09 -8.05
C MET A 137 -53.52 -9.17 -6.97
N ASP A 138 -53.29 -9.49 -5.68
CA ASP A 138 -53.75 -8.70 -4.52
C ASP A 138 -52.58 -7.98 -3.83
#